data_AF-A0A3B5KYJ4-F1
#
_entry.id   AF-A0A3B5KYJ4-F1
#
_cell.length_a   1.000
_cell.length_b   1.000
_cell.length_c   1.000
_cell.angle_alpha   90.00
_cell.angle_beta   90.00
_cell.angle_gamma   90.00
#
_symmetry.space_group_name_H-M   'P 1'
#
loop_
_entity.id
_entity.type
_entity.pdbx_description
1 polymer ?
#
loop_
_entity_poly.entity_id
_entity_poly.type
_entity_poly.pdbx_seq_one_letter_code
_entity_poly.pdbx_strand_id
1 'polypeptide(L)'
;MNSHVSLYKRIIGGQNCNDTERLYHVRLEGDNGTHTTLCGGSLIHPEWILTAAHCWKSEYKGLRKILSSPESAGEAGNTGL
;
A
#
# COMPACT_ATOMS: atom_id res chain seq x y z
N MET A 1 -38.69 -7.48 -10.72
CA MET A 1 -37.52 -6.58 -10.62
C MET A 1 -36.30 -7.46 -10.46
N ASN A 2 -35.51 -7.61 -11.52
CA ASN A 2 -34.39 -8.55 -11.59
C ASN A 2 -33.10 -7.87 -11.16
N SER A 3 -32.67 -8.07 -9.92
CA SER A 3 -31.31 -7.74 -9.49
C SER A 3 -30.42 -8.98 -9.64
N HIS A 4 -29.95 -9.26 -10.85
CA HIS A 4 -28.91 -10.27 -11.06
C HIS A 4 -27.58 -9.69 -10.57
N VAL A 5 -27.39 -9.60 -9.25
CA VAL A 5 -26.07 -9.37 -8.66
C VAL A 5 -25.22 -10.58 -9.04
N SER A 6 -24.24 -10.38 -9.91
CA SER A 6 -23.27 -11.42 -10.23
C SER A 6 -22.48 -11.75 -8.96
N LEU A 7 -22.86 -12.84 -8.28
CA LEU A 7 -22.25 -13.32 -7.05
C LEU A 7 -20.78 -13.77 -7.24
N TYR A 8 -20.31 -13.83 -8.49
CA TYR A 8 -18.94 -14.20 -8.83
C TYR A 8 -18.24 -13.07 -9.59
N LYS A 9 -17.94 -11.97 -8.89
CA LYS A 9 -16.92 -11.00 -9.36
C LYS A 9 -15.52 -11.60 -9.14
N ARG A 10 -15.22 -12.69 -9.86
CA ARG A 10 -13.95 -13.40 -9.74
C ARG A 10 -12.91 -12.73 -10.62
N ILE A 11 -11.79 -12.34 -10.04
CA ILE A 11 -10.61 -11.89 -10.78
C ILE A 11 -9.79 -13.13 -11.15
N ILE A 12 -9.62 -13.42 -12.43
CA ILE A 12 -8.80 -14.53 -12.95
C ILE A 12 -7.71 -13.94 -13.83
N GLY A 13 -6.46 -14.35 -13.62
CA GLY A 13 -5.33 -13.93 -14.46
C GLY A 13 -5.07 -12.43 -14.44
N GLY A 14 -5.00 -11.83 -13.24
CA GLY A 14 -4.85 -10.38 -13.06
C GLY A 14 -3.73 -9.74 -13.89
N GLN A 15 -3.74 -8.41 -13.96
CA GLN A 15 -2.81 -7.61 -14.76
C GLN A 15 -2.06 -6.60 -13.89
N ASN A 16 -0.90 -6.14 -14.38
CA ASN A 16 -0.22 -5.01 -13.76
C ASN A 16 -1.10 -3.78 -13.82
N CYS A 17 -1.23 -3.10 -12.68
CA CYS A 17 -1.94 -1.83 -12.59
C CYS A 17 -1.05 -0.70 -13.12
N ASN A 18 -1.66 0.33 -13.69
CA ASN A 18 -0.96 1.58 -13.95
C ASN A 18 -0.65 2.30 -12.62
N ASP A 19 0.40 3.13 -12.62
CA ASP A 19 0.85 3.86 -11.42
C ASP A 19 -0.22 4.79 -10.82
N THR A 20 -1.21 5.20 -11.62
CA THR A 20 -2.31 6.08 -11.20
C THR A 20 -3.59 5.34 -10.82
N GLU A 21 -3.65 4.01 -10.99
CA GLU A 21 -4.90 3.25 -10.82
C GLU A 21 -5.20 2.94 -9.34
N ARG A 22 -4.16 2.89 -8.51
CA ARG A 22 -4.23 2.46 -7.10
C ARG A 22 -3.43 3.38 -6.18
N LEU A 23 -3.70 4.68 -6.26
CA LEU A 23 -3.00 5.73 -5.48
C LEU A 23 -3.05 5.55 -3.96
N TYR A 24 -4.03 4.80 -3.45
CA TYR A 24 -4.14 4.50 -2.02
C TYR A 24 -3.32 3.27 -1.60
N HIS A 25 -2.89 2.42 -2.53
CA HIS A 25 -2.12 1.23 -2.20
C HIS A 25 -0.74 1.64 -1.70
N VAL A 26 -0.18 0.99 -0.67
CA VAL A 26 1.18 1.30 -0.21
C VAL A 26 1.97 0.02 0.03
N ARG A 27 3.29 0.10 -0.22
CA ARG A 27 4.24 -0.96 0.08
C ARG A 27 4.93 -0.66 1.40
N LEU A 28 4.81 -1.59 2.35
CA LEU A 28 5.43 -1.51 3.66
C LEU A 28 6.64 -2.44 3.68
N GLU A 29 7.81 -1.88 3.97
CA GLU A 29 9.05 -2.65 4.09
C GLU A 29 9.58 -2.57 5.52
N GLY A 30 9.75 -3.73 6.15
CA GLY A 30 10.41 -3.85 7.45
C GLY A 30 11.75 -4.55 7.29
N ASP A 31 12.81 -4.02 7.89
CA ASP A 31 14.15 -4.60 7.84
C ASP A 31 14.76 -4.72 9.25
N ASN A 32 15.34 -5.88 9.56
CA ASN A 32 15.99 -6.16 10.85
C ASN A 32 17.50 -6.46 10.70
N GLY A 33 18.08 -6.15 9.54
CA GLY A 33 19.48 -6.40 9.17
C GLY A 33 19.78 -7.80 8.67
N THR A 34 18.86 -8.76 8.84
CA THR A 34 19.01 -10.15 8.35
C THR A 34 17.88 -10.59 7.43
N HIS A 35 16.70 -10.01 7.61
CA HIS A 35 15.48 -10.34 6.88
C HIS A 35 14.72 -9.07 6.55
N THR A 36 14.25 -8.99 5.31
CA THR A 36 13.31 -7.96 4.86
C THR A 36 11.91 -8.57 4.82
N THR A 37 10.92 -7.82 5.29
CA THR A 37 9.49 -8.16 5.18
C THR A 37 8.78 -7.21 4.25
N LEU A 38 7.80 -7.78 3.55
CA LEU A 38 6.97 -7.06 2.60
C LEU A 38 5.51 -7.24 2.97
N CYS A 39 4.82 -6.11 3.08
CA CYS A 39 3.39 -6.05 3.35
C CYS A 39 2.72 -4.98 2.48
N GLY A 40 1.40 -5.11 2.34
CA GLY A 40 0.55 -4.09 1.74
C GLY A 40 -0.16 -3.24 2.79
N GLY A 41 -0.60 -2.06 2.37
CA GLY A 41 -1.51 -1.23 3.15
C GLY A 41 -2.39 -0.36 2.27
N SER A 42 -3.24 0.44 2.92
CA SER A 42 -4.05 1.46 2.26
C SER A 42 -3.92 2.80 2.97
N LEU A 43 -3.61 3.86 2.23
CA LEU A 43 -3.64 5.24 2.72
C LEU A 43 -5.10 5.65 2.91
N ILE A 44 -5.53 5.79 4.16
CA ILE A 44 -6.90 6.16 4.52
C ILE A 44 -7.01 7.63 4.95
N HIS A 45 -5.88 8.26 5.22
CA HIS A 45 -5.69 9.66 5.58
C HIS A 45 -4.26 10.07 5.20
N PRO A 46 -3.95 11.36 4.96
CA PRO A 46 -2.57 11.82 4.71
C PRO A 46 -1.51 11.24 5.67
N GLU A 47 -1.89 10.99 6.92
CA GLU A 47 -1.01 10.52 7.99
C GLU A 47 -1.32 9.09 8.48
N TRP A 48 -2.38 8.43 7.98
CA TRP A 48 -2.80 7.11 8.49
C TRP A 48 -2.84 6.06 7.39
N ILE A 49 -2.20 4.92 7.66
CA ILE A 49 -2.23 3.73 6.81
C ILE A 49 -2.95 2.61 7.56
N LEU A 50 -3.91 1.99 6.90
CA LEU A 50 -4.50 0.74 7.34
C LEU A 50 -3.68 -0.44 6.80
N THR A 51 -3.31 -1.39 7.67
CA THR A 51 -2.59 -2.61 7.30
C THR A 51 -2.96 -3.77 8.24
N ALA A 52 -2.46 -4.97 7.97
CA ALA A 52 -2.67 -6.13 8.81
C ALA A 52 -1.79 -6.06 10.07
N ALA A 53 -2.34 -6.46 11.22
CA ALA A 53 -1.61 -6.44 12.49
C ALA A 53 -0.31 -7.27 12.46
N HIS A 54 -0.30 -8.40 11.75
CA HIS A 54 0.89 -9.26 11.66
C HIS A 54 2.04 -8.66 10.82
N CYS A 55 1.77 -7.57 10.07
CA CYS A 55 2.81 -6.84 9.35
C CYS A 55 3.68 -6.00 10.30
N TRP A 56 3.21 -5.77 11.52
CA TRP A 56 3.96 -5.09 12.56
C TRP A 56 4.73 -6.11 13.40
N LYS A 57 6.03 -6.31 13.12
CA LYS A 57 6.90 -7.07 14.04
C LYS A 57 7.86 -6.13 14.76
N SER A 58 7.97 -6.34 16.07
CA SER A 58 8.82 -5.57 16.99
C SER A 58 10.32 -5.70 16.73
N GLU A 59 10.75 -6.69 15.93
CA GLU A 59 12.16 -6.92 15.60
C GLU A 59 12.68 -6.01 14.48
N TYR A 60 11.80 -5.42 13.68
CA TYR A 60 12.19 -4.48 12.63
C TYR A 60 12.43 -3.11 13.26
N LYS A 61 13.53 -2.43 12.91
CA LYS A 61 13.90 -1.10 13.46
C LYS A 61 13.00 0.06 12.98
N GLY A 62 11.74 -0.23 12.69
CA GLY A 62 10.75 0.66 12.09
C GLY A 62 10.32 0.16 10.71
N LEU A 63 9.03 0.30 10.40
CA LEU A 63 8.53 0.13 9.04
C LEU A 63 8.96 1.35 8.22
N ARG A 64 9.70 1.14 7.13
CA ARG A 64 9.91 2.19 6.13
C ARG A 64 8.70 2.18 5.20
N LYS A 65 7.96 3.29 5.20
CA LYS A 65 6.86 3.54 4.25
C LYS A 65 7.50 3.85 2.90
N ILE A 66 7.36 2.97 1.92
CA ILE A 66 7.62 3.33 0.52
C ILE A 66 6.26 3.67 -0.08
N LEU A 67 6.04 4.97 -0.31
CA LEU A 67 4.84 5.46 -0.99
C LEU A 67 4.75 4.83 -2.39
N SER A 68 3.55 4.44 -2.77
CA SER A 68 3.22 3.87 -4.08
C SER A 68 3.68 4.77 -5.22
N SER A 69 4.40 4.16 -6.16
CA SER A 69 4.73 4.67 -7.48
C SER A 69 5.50 6.02 -7.51
N PRO A 70 6.62 6.09 -8.26
CA PRO A 70 7.60 7.17 -8.17
C PRO A 70 7.08 8.60 -8.49
N GLU A 71 5.85 8.77 -8.97
CA GLU A 71 5.32 10.09 -9.35
C GLU A 71 4.47 10.76 -8.25
N SER A 72 3.96 10.02 -7.26
CA SER A 72 3.18 10.63 -6.16
C SER A 72 4.03 11.15 -5.00
N ALA A 73 5.35 10.91 -5.04
CA ALA A 73 6.33 11.49 -4.12
C ALA A 73 6.86 12.86 -4.57
N GLY A 74 6.48 13.33 -5.77
CA GLY A 74 6.95 14.59 -6.35
C GLY A 74 6.38 15.87 -5.71
N GLU A 75 5.44 15.77 -4.77
CA GLU A 75 4.72 16.94 -4.24
C GLU A 75 4.47 16.91 -2.73
N ALA A 76 5.37 16.27 -1.97
CA ALA A 76 5.39 16.38 -0.50
C ALA A 76 6.80 16.71 0.04
N GLY A 77 7.64 17.36 -0.78
CA GLY A 77 9.03 17.72 -0.46
C GLY A 77 9.38 19.18 -0.70
N ASN A 78 8.40 20.08 -0.91
CA ASN A 78 8.69 21.50 -1.07
C ASN A 78 7.53 22.40 -0.58
N THR A 79 7.39 22.51 0.74
CA THR A 79 6.91 23.75 1.35
C THR A 79 8.02 24.22 2.28
N GLY A 80 8.74 25.26 1.83
CA GLY A 80 9.80 25.88 2.60
C GLY A 80 9.26 26.58 3.83
N LEU A 81 9.90 26.31 4.96
CA LEU A 81 10.51 27.30 5.85
C LEU A 81 11.56 26.59 6.71
#